data_AF-A0A7S3P475-F1
#
_entry.id   AF-A0A7S3P475-F1
#
_cell.length_a   1.000
_cell.length_b   1.000
_cell.length_c   1.000
_cell.angle_alpha   90.00
_cell.angle_beta   90.00
_cell.angle_gamma   90.00
#
_symmetry.space_group_name_H-M   'P 1'
#
loop_
_entity.id
_entity.type
_entity.pdbx_description
1 polymer ?
#
loop_
_entity_poly.entity_id
_entity_poly.type
_entity_poly.pdbx_seq_one_letter_code
_entity_poly.pdbx_strand_id
1 'polypeptide(L)'
;MVRILSIRSVASCTRSLSSLSRTGALTASAVQLNCRNSLPVVTLTPAPVTSITARSFSSYYTKKKEAKEHRRALFEKRMERKESLKTRRINSPRDEKRREFRAFFIKKKVDEEYMERKARQAGLDWKIDVAVILERQNIVIPDKETWQVEMENLQMHLARYGKQYPDKLFSGVDYDADVAITDEELLKLLPEGFTPAPRETVADETGDVRTTERKLKTSIYLTVQDDQGKWMLPTVSLQQDETLLEAAKRALDDLIGPEVEFWCPSNCPCAVDMVALPQEERSKSGMYGTKTFFMKVVHDEGQVEKRSMKVKDYAWLDRGEITEKMKQDYGDYVAKFYHYLM
;
A
#
# COMPACT_ATOMS: atom_id res chain seq x y z
N MET A 1 9.82 38.14 -33.79
CA MET A 1 9.04 39.11 -32.99
C MET A 1 8.74 38.45 -31.65
N VAL A 2 9.50 38.85 -30.62
CA VAL A 2 9.45 38.33 -29.25
C VAL A 2 8.45 39.15 -28.46
N ARG A 3 7.62 38.53 -27.61
CA ARG A 3 7.10 39.17 -26.39
C ARG A 3 6.75 38.11 -25.35
N ILE A 4 7.71 37.90 -24.46
CA ILE A 4 7.57 37.23 -23.16
C ILE A 4 7.22 38.34 -22.16
N LEU A 5 6.12 38.19 -21.42
CA LEU A 5 5.78 39.08 -20.31
C LEU A 5 5.94 38.33 -18.98
N SER A 6 6.87 38.86 -18.19
CA SER A 6 7.25 38.47 -16.84
C SER A 6 6.46 39.31 -15.84
N ILE A 7 5.91 38.70 -14.79
CA ILE A 7 5.34 39.41 -13.64
C ILE A 7 6.07 38.94 -12.38
N ARG A 8 6.69 39.90 -11.68
CA ARG A 8 7.41 39.74 -10.42
C ARG A 8 6.50 40.03 -9.22
N SER A 9 6.67 39.18 -8.20
CA SER A 9 6.72 39.42 -6.74
C SER A 9 6.38 40.81 -6.20
N VAL A 10 5.51 40.84 -5.17
CA VAL A 10 5.61 41.78 -4.04
C VAL A 10 5.21 41.06 -2.75
N ALA A 11 6.17 40.87 -1.85
CA ALA A 11 5.96 40.60 -0.43
C ALA A 11 5.85 41.92 0.32
N SER A 12 4.91 42.03 1.27
CA SER A 12 4.92 43.13 2.24
C SER A 12 4.63 42.60 3.64
N CYS A 13 5.55 42.90 4.55
CA CYS A 13 5.54 42.63 5.97
C CYS A 13 5.43 44.00 6.65
N THR A 14 4.42 44.24 7.48
CA THR A 14 4.45 45.33 8.45
C THR A 14 3.76 44.93 9.75
N ARG A 15 4.57 44.95 10.82
CA ARG A 15 4.17 45.02 12.23
C ARG A 15 3.62 46.43 12.50
N SER A 16 2.56 46.54 13.29
CA SER A 16 2.39 47.74 14.14
C SER A 16 1.77 47.36 15.49
N LEU A 17 2.45 47.82 16.55
CA LEU A 17 1.97 47.89 17.92
C LEU A 17 1.08 49.12 18.05
N SER A 18 -0.03 49.03 18.77
CA SER A 18 -0.58 50.20 19.45
C SER A 18 -1.30 49.79 20.73
N SER A 19 -0.91 50.53 21.77
CA SER A 19 -1.38 50.54 23.15
C SER A 19 -2.73 51.23 23.27
N LEU A 20 -3.62 50.71 24.14
CA LEU A 20 -4.69 51.51 24.74
C LEU A 20 -4.82 51.17 26.23
N SER A 21 -4.49 52.17 27.04
CA SER A 21 -4.74 52.27 28.47
C SER A 21 -6.06 53.00 28.74
N ARG A 22 -6.81 52.58 29.77
CA ARG A 22 -7.48 53.38 30.84
C ARG A 22 -8.70 52.61 31.35
N THR A 23 -8.72 52.12 32.60
CA THR A 23 -9.04 52.76 33.91
C THR A 23 -10.34 52.16 34.46
N GLY A 24 -10.29 51.61 35.67
CA GLY A 24 -11.45 51.07 36.37
C GLY A 24 -11.10 50.62 37.79
N ALA A 25 -11.01 51.61 38.68
CA ALA A 25 -11.02 51.62 40.15
C ALA A 25 -10.80 50.31 40.96
N LEU A 26 -9.75 50.33 41.77
CA LEU A 26 -9.58 49.55 43.00
C LEU A 26 -10.20 50.31 44.18
N THR A 27 -11.04 49.64 44.97
CA THR A 27 -11.30 50.01 46.37
C THR A 27 -10.26 49.32 47.24
N ALA A 28 -9.32 50.10 47.78
CA ALA A 28 -8.34 49.68 48.77
C ALA A 28 -8.99 49.63 50.16
N SER A 29 -8.83 48.52 50.87
CA SER A 29 -8.85 48.51 52.33
C SER A 29 -7.45 48.18 52.82
N ALA A 30 -6.87 49.13 53.53
CA ALA A 30 -5.54 49.08 54.09
C ALA A 30 -5.47 48.08 55.27
N VAL A 31 -4.41 47.27 55.30
CA VAL A 31 -3.84 46.76 56.55
C VAL A 31 -2.31 46.84 56.42
N GLN A 32 -1.72 47.35 57.49
CA GLN A 32 -0.37 47.89 57.60
C GLN A 32 0.74 46.90 57.26
N LEU A 33 1.73 47.40 56.51
CA LEU A 33 3.08 46.86 56.45
C LEU A 33 3.71 46.93 57.84
N ASN A 34 3.80 45.77 58.50
CA ASN A 34 4.78 45.57 59.56
C ASN A 34 6.00 44.90 58.92
N CYS A 35 6.96 45.72 58.50
CA CYS A 35 8.29 45.28 58.13
C CYS A 35 9.00 44.75 59.38
N ARG A 36 8.89 43.44 59.61
CA ARG A 36 9.88 42.70 60.39
C ARG A 36 10.49 41.64 59.49
N ASN A 37 11.78 41.82 59.25
CA ASN A 37 12.67 40.83 58.71
C ASN A 37 12.49 39.50 59.44
N SER A 38 11.89 38.55 58.76
CA SER A 38 12.28 37.15 58.88
C SER A 38 11.98 36.52 57.52
N LEU A 39 13.00 36.47 56.67
CA LEU A 39 13.07 35.39 55.68
C LEU A 39 12.70 34.10 56.43
N PRO A 40 11.84 33.22 55.88
CA PRO A 40 11.84 31.86 56.39
C PRO A 40 13.27 31.38 56.19
N VAL A 41 13.99 31.23 57.30
CA VAL A 41 15.16 30.36 57.31
C VAL A 41 14.58 29.02 56.91
N VAL A 42 14.70 28.70 55.63
CA VAL A 42 14.61 27.33 55.16
C VAL A 42 15.76 26.67 55.89
N THR A 43 15.49 26.16 57.09
CA THR A 43 16.29 25.11 57.66
C THR A 43 16.20 24.01 56.62
N LEU A 44 17.24 23.95 55.78
CA LEU A 44 17.62 22.73 55.10
C LEU A 44 17.83 21.74 56.24
N THR A 45 16.75 21.06 56.62
CA THR A 45 16.89 19.78 57.30
C THR A 45 17.83 19.00 56.39
N PRO A 46 19.04 18.62 56.84
CA PRO A 46 19.82 17.69 56.06
C PRO A 46 18.89 16.53 55.81
N ALA A 47 18.64 16.20 54.53
CA ALA A 47 17.92 14.99 54.18
C ALA A 47 18.46 13.88 55.09
N PRO A 48 17.61 13.03 55.70
CA PRO A 48 18.14 11.89 56.43
C PRO A 48 19.13 11.26 55.48
N VAL A 49 20.40 11.19 55.90
CA VAL A 49 21.45 10.51 55.15
C VAL A 49 20.96 9.08 55.14
N THR A 50 20.13 8.75 54.15
CA THR A 50 19.82 7.38 53.77
C THR A 50 21.18 6.80 53.59
N SER A 51 21.53 5.94 54.56
CA SER A 51 22.78 5.21 54.64
C SER A 51 23.26 4.99 53.22
N ILE A 52 24.41 5.57 52.88
CA ILE A 52 25.12 5.26 51.65
C ILE A 52 25.06 3.74 51.56
N THR A 53 24.17 3.22 50.72
CA THR A 53 23.96 1.79 50.58
C THR A 53 25.32 1.28 50.21
N ALA A 54 25.88 0.44 51.09
CA ALA A 54 27.24 -0.01 51.00
C ALA A 54 27.50 -0.41 49.55
N ARG A 55 28.35 0.36 48.84
CA ARG A 55 28.81 -0.03 47.50
C ARG A 55 29.38 -1.43 47.70
N SER A 56 28.67 -2.44 47.23
CA SER A 56 29.13 -3.81 47.40
C SER A 56 30.45 -3.91 46.65
N PHE A 57 31.55 -4.05 47.40
CA PHE A 57 32.85 -4.30 46.81
C PHE A 57 32.86 -5.76 46.33
N SER A 58 32.15 -6.00 45.22
CA SER A 58 32.24 -7.23 44.45
C SER A 58 33.73 -7.49 44.19
N SER A 59 34.18 -8.66 44.63
CA SER A 59 35.56 -9.13 44.46
C SER A 59 36.00 -8.95 43.01
N TYR A 60 37.29 -8.64 42.79
CA TYR A 60 37.84 -8.58 41.43
C TYR A 60 37.49 -9.84 40.61
N TYR A 61 37.48 -11.00 41.27
CA TYR A 61 37.14 -12.28 40.65
C TYR A 61 35.68 -12.38 40.22
N THR A 62 34.73 -11.82 41.00
CA THR A 62 33.30 -11.81 40.65
C THR A 62 33.05 -10.87 39.47
N LYS A 63 33.62 -9.67 39.47
CA LYS A 63 33.55 -8.75 38.32
C LYS A 63 34.17 -9.35 37.05
N LYS A 64 35.29 -10.06 37.19
CA LYS A 64 35.95 -10.76 36.07
C LYS A 64 35.09 -11.91 35.52
N LYS A 65 34.38 -12.61 36.40
CA LYS A 65 33.44 -13.69 36.01
C LYS A 65 32.22 -13.11 35.29
N GLU A 66 31.59 -12.08 35.85
CA GLU A 66 30.47 -11.33 35.25
C GLU A 66 30.85 -10.78 33.86
N ALA A 67 32.02 -10.15 33.72
CA ALA A 67 32.50 -9.65 32.44
C ALA A 67 32.81 -10.78 31.42
N LYS A 68 33.17 -11.98 31.88
CA LYS A 68 33.34 -13.15 31.01
C LYS A 68 31.98 -13.70 30.55
N GLU A 69 31.00 -13.77 31.44
CA GLU A 69 29.63 -14.21 31.15
C GLU A 69 28.93 -13.24 30.19
N HIS A 70 29.03 -11.93 30.44
CA HIS A 70 28.51 -10.90 29.53
C HIS A 70 29.10 -11.01 28.11
N ARG A 71 30.41 -11.25 27.97
CA ARG A 71 31.04 -11.46 26.66
C ARG A 71 30.56 -12.73 25.96
N ARG A 72 30.29 -13.82 26.71
CA ARG A 72 29.71 -15.04 26.13
C ARG A 72 28.29 -14.80 25.65
N ALA A 73 27.46 -14.17 26.48
CA ALA A 73 26.09 -13.80 26.12
C ALA A 73 26.05 -12.90 24.88
N LEU A 74 26.94 -11.91 24.76
CA LEU A 74 27.05 -11.08 23.56
C LEU A 74 27.48 -11.88 22.32
N PHE A 75 28.37 -12.85 22.47
CA PHE A 75 28.81 -13.72 21.38
C PHE A 75 27.68 -14.65 20.91
N GLU A 76 26.98 -15.29 21.84
CA GLU A 76 25.81 -16.15 21.57
C GLU A 76 24.72 -15.37 20.84
N LYS A 77 24.32 -14.19 21.35
CA LYS A 77 23.37 -13.29 20.68
C LYS A 77 23.82 -12.91 19.25
N ARG A 78 25.13 -12.71 19.04
CA ARG A 78 25.67 -12.40 17.70
C ARG A 78 25.57 -13.60 16.75
N MET A 79 25.76 -14.81 17.26
CA MET A 79 25.66 -16.04 16.47
C MET A 79 24.20 -16.35 16.12
N GLU A 80 23.30 -16.32 17.10
CA GLU A 80 21.85 -16.46 16.89
C GLU A 80 21.33 -15.49 15.83
N ARG A 81 21.79 -14.23 15.87
CA ARG A 81 21.44 -13.23 14.85
C ARG A 81 21.97 -13.56 13.46
N LYS A 82 23.14 -14.18 13.34
CA LYS A 82 23.65 -14.61 12.03
C LYS A 82 22.84 -15.77 11.48
N GLU A 83 22.40 -16.67 12.35
CA GLU A 83 21.58 -17.83 12.01
C GLU A 83 20.14 -17.42 11.66
N SER A 84 19.60 -16.37 12.29
CA SER A 84 18.27 -15.85 12.00
C SER A 84 18.15 -15.16 10.63
N LEU A 85 19.28 -14.78 10.01
CA LEU A 85 19.31 -14.17 8.69
C LEU A 85 19.19 -15.25 7.62
N LYS A 86 17.98 -15.44 7.08
CA LYS A 86 17.66 -16.41 6.03
C LYS A 86 17.97 -15.86 4.64
N THR A 87 17.89 -14.55 4.45
CA THR A 87 18.10 -13.94 3.14
C THR A 87 19.45 -13.24 3.03
N ARG A 88 20.36 -13.78 2.20
CA ARG A 88 21.59 -13.07 1.83
C ARG A 88 21.62 -12.92 0.31
N ARG A 89 21.47 -11.67 -0.18
CA ARG A 89 21.53 -11.31 -1.61
C ARG A 89 22.94 -11.41 -2.20
N ILE A 90 23.67 -12.49 -1.87
CA ILE A 90 24.94 -12.78 -2.52
C ILE A 90 24.61 -13.52 -3.81
N ASN A 91 25.05 -12.98 -4.95
CA ASN A 91 24.94 -13.58 -6.30
C ASN A 91 23.53 -13.65 -6.93
N SER A 92 22.53 -12.90 -6.45
CA SER A 92 21.24 -12.84 -7.15
C SER A 92 21.38 -12.15 -8.51
N PRO A 93 20.88 -12.73 -9.63
CA PRO A 93 20.95 -12.13 -10.94
C PRO A 93 20.26 -10.76 -10.95
N ARG A 94 20.94 -9.76 -11.51
CA ARG A 94 20.45 -8.38 -11.55
C ARG A 94 19.63 -8.14 -12.83
N ASP A 95 18.55 -7.36 -12.69
CA ASP A 95 17.75 -6.85 -13.82
C ASP A 95 17.08 -7.92 -14.70
N GLU A 96 16.95 -9.17 -14.24
CA GLU A 96 16.33 -10.27 -15.00
C GLU A 96 14.87 -9.96 -15.37
N LYS A 97 14.01 -9.69 -14.38
CA LYS A 97 12.60 -9.31 -14.60
C LYS A 97 12.44 -8.09 -15.52
N ARG A 98 13.37 -7.12 -15.41
CA ARG A 98 13.38 -5.92 -16.26
C ARG A 98 13.69 -6.27 -17.71
N ARG A 99 14.66 -7.16 -17.94
CA ARG A 99 15.02 -7.64 -19.28
C ARG A 99 13.88 -8.44 -19.92
N GLU A 100 13.24 -9.32 -19.15
CA GLU A 100 12.08 -10.09 -19.60
C GLU A 100 10.94 -9.18 -20.05
N PHE A 101 10.55 -8.22 -19.21
CA PHE A 101 9.52 -7.24 -19.54
C PHE A 101 9.87 -6.44 -20.80
N ARG A 102 11.11 -5.93 -20.89
CA ARG A 102 11.56 -5.15 -22.06
C ARG A 102 11.52 -5.97 -23.34
N ALA A 103 11.98 -7.22 -23.30
CA ALA A 103 11.97 -8.11 -24.46
C ALA A 103 10.54 -8.33 -24.97
N PHE A 104 9.58 -8.53 -24.06
CA PHE A 104 8.16 -8.65 -24.39
C PHE A 104 7.57 -7.34 -24.91
N PHE A 105 7.73 -6.24 -24.17
CA PHE A 105 7.07 -4.95 -24.46
C PHE A 105 7.57 -4.31 -25.76
N ILE A 106 8.88 -4.38 -26.02
CA ILE A 106 9.46 -3.84 -27.27
C ILE A 106 8.90 -4.62 -28.46
N LYS A 107 8.83 -5.95 -28.39
CA LYS A 107 8.26 -6.77 -29.44
C LYS A 107 6.79 -6.41 -29.70
N LYS A 108 5.98 -6.34 -28.63
CA LYS A 108 4.57 -5.93 -28.71
C LYS A 108 4.41 -4.58 -29.42
N LYS A 109 5.22 -3.57 -29.06
CA LYS A 109 5.17 -2.24 -29.70
C LYS A 109 5.51 -2.27 -31.18
N VAL A 110 6.50 -3.06 -31.59
CA VAL A 110 6.85 -3.22 -33.01
C VAL A 110 5.72 -3.89 -33.79
N ASP A 111 5.10 -4.93 -33.21
CA ASP A 111 3.98 -5.64 -33.83
C ASP A 111 2.75 -4.72 -33.97
N GLU A 112 2.48 -3.90 -32.95
CA GLU A 112 1.44 -2.87 -32.95
C GLU A 112 1.63 -1.84 -34.07
N GLU A 113 2.81 -1.25 -34.20
CA GLU A 113 3.14 -0.30 -35.27
C GLU A 113 3.06 -0.93 -36.66
N TYR A 114 3.46 -2.20 -36.78
CA TYR A 114 3.37 -2.95 -38.02
C TYR A 114 1.90 -3.12 -38.45
N MET A 115 1.03 -3.50 -37.52
CA MET A 115 -0.40 -3.66 -37.78
C MET A 115 -1.06 -2.34 -38.18
N GLU A 116 -0.73 -1.22 -37.51
CA GLU A 116 -1.26 0.09 -37.89
C GLU A 116 -0.83 0.52 -39.29
N ARG A 117 0.44 0.25 -39.65
CA ARG A 117 0.95 0.51 -41.01
C ARG A 117 0.18 -0.30 -42.04
N LYS A 118 -0.10 -1.58 -41.75
CA LYS A 118 -0.86 -2.47 -42.64
C LYS A 118 -2.32 -2.08 -42.78
N ALA A 119 -2.96 -1.67 -41.68
CA ALA A 119 -4.33 -1.13 -41.72
C ALA A 119 -4.41 0.12 -42.62
N ARG A 120 -3.46 1.05 -42.47
CA ARG A 120 -3.37 2.25 -43.32
C ARG A 120 -3.14 1.93 -44.79
N GLN A 121 -2.30 0.93 -45.10
CA GLN A 121 -2.08 0.47 -46.47
C GLN A 121 -3.34 -0.16 -47.08
N ALA A 122 -4.13 -0.87 -46.28
CA ALA A 122 -5.38 -1.49 -46.71
C ALA A 122 -6.55 -0.49 -46.77
N GLY A 123 -6.43 0.69 -46.18
CA GLY A 123 -7.53 1.66 -46.06
C GLY A 123 -8.68 1.16 -45.19
N LEU A 124 -8.41 0.25 -44.26
CA LEU A 124 -9.40 -0.35 -43.35
C LEU A 124 -9.26 0.25 -41.95
N ASP A 125 -10.39 0.56 -41.33
CA ASP A 125 -10.45 1.11 -39.98
C ASP A 125 -10.44 0.02 -38.91
N TRP A 126 -10.28 0.43 -37.65
CA TRP A 126 -10.27 -0.48 -36.50
C TRP A 126 -11.58 -0.40 -35.73
N LYS A 127 -12.10 -1.56 -35.32
CA LYS A 127 -13.15 -1.63 -34.32
C LYS A 127 -12.58 -1.24 -32.96
N ILE A 128 -13.30 -0.43 -32.20
CA ILE A 128 -12.89 -0.01 -30.86
C ILE A 128 -13.75 -0.75 -29.83
N ASP A 129 -13.10 -1.54 -28.99
CA ASP A 129 -13.72 -2.19 -27.84
C ASP A 129 -13.10 -1.62 -26.55
N VAL A 130 -13.87 -1.57 -25.47
CA VAL A 130 -13.46 -1.06 -24.17
C VAL A 130 -13.59 -2.19 -23.15
N ALA A 131 -12.47 -2.58 -22.56
CA ALA A 131 -12.39 -3.56 -21.50
C ALA A 131 -12.18 -2.86 -20.15
N VAL A 132 -12.85 -3.34 -19.11
CA VAL A 132 -12.82 -2.74 -17.78
C VAL A 132 -12.03 -3.62 -16.82
N ILE A 133 -11.00 -3.03 -16.20
CA ILE A 133 -10.28 -3.62 -15.08
C ILE A 133 -10.95 -3.11 -13.81
N LEU A 134 -11.95 -3.84 -13.32
CA LEU A 134 -12.58 -3.54 -12.03
C LEU A 134 -11.76 -4.20 -10.92
N GLU A 135 -11.05 -3.39 -10.16
CA GLU A 135 -10.15 -3.81 -9.08
C GLU A 135 -10.79 -3.59 -7.71
N ARG A 136 -10.88 -4.64 -6.90
CA ARG A 136 -11.11 -4.55 -5.46
C ARG A 136 -9.75 -4.45 -4.78
N GLN A 137 -9.47 -3.33 -4.13
CA GLN A 137 -8.17 -3.08 -3.47
C GLN A 137 -7.98 -3.97 -2.23
N ASN A 138 -6.74 -4.18 -1.81
CA ASN A 138 -6.48 -4.95 -0.59
C ASN A 138 -7.04 -4.20 0.64
N ILE A 139 -7.90 -4.88 1.40
CA ILE A 139 -8.52 -4.34 2.63
C ILE A 139 -7.52 -4.46 3.78
N VAL A 140 -6.75 -5.54 3.77
CA VAL A 140 -5.76 -5.87 4.79
C VAL A 140 -4.35 -5.67 4.22
N ILE A 141 -3.42 -5.23 5.06
CA ILE A 141 -2.01 -5.07 4.71
C ILE A 141 -1.45 -6.44 4.28
N PRO A 142 -0.70 -6.55 3.17
CA PRO A 142 -0.12 -7.82 2.75
C PRO A 142 0.88 -8.39 3.79
N ASP A 143 1.11 -9.70 3.73
CA ASP A 143 2.08 -10.34 4.62
C ASP A 143 3.50 -9.87 4.27
N LYS A 144 4.29 -9.57 5.30
CA LYS A 144 5.66 -9.07 5.13
C LYS A 144 6.56 -10.16 4.57
N GLU A 145 7.39 -9.82 3.59
CA GLU A 145 8.40 -10.74 3.09
C GLU A 145 9.46 -11.02 4.18
N THR A 146 10.13 -12.17 4.09
CA THR A 146 11.13 -12.60 5.09
C THR A 146 12.23 -11.57 5.33
N TRP A 147 12.75 -10.96 4.27
CA TRP A 147 13.79 -9.92 4.37
C TRP A 147 13.27 -8.61 4.98
N GLN A 148 11.97 -8.30 4.83
CA GLN A 148 11.37 -7.13 5.45
C GLN A 148 11.31 -7.31 6.96
N VAL A 149 10.86 -8.50 7.41
CA VAL A 149 10.88 -8.88 8.83
C VAL A 149 12.30 -8.84 9.39
N GLU A 150 13.30 -9.36 8.66
CA GLU A 150 14.71 -9.29 9.07
C GLU A 150 15.22 -7.84 9.21
N MET A 151 14.80 -6.95 8.30
CA MET A 151 15.13 -5.53 8.35
C MET A 151 14.44 -4.82 9.53
N GLU A 152 13.15 -5.08 9.77
CA GLU A 152 12.43 -4.53 10.93
C GLU A 152 13.08 -4.97 12.25
N ASN A 153 13.44 -6.26 12.37
CA ASN A 153 14.16 -6.78 13.51
C ASN A 153 15.52 -6.08 13.71
N LEU A 154 16.23 -5.79 12.61
CA LEU A 154 17.47 -5.01 12.65
C LEU A 154 17.23 -3.57 13.08
N GLN A 155 16.20 -2.89 12.56
CA GLN A 155 15.85 -1.53 12.95
C GLN A 155 15.51 -1.45 14.43
N MET A 156 14.67 -2.36 14.93
CA MET A 156 14.35 -2.46 16.35
C MET A 156 15.60 -2.68 17.19
N HIS A 157 16.51 -3.54 16.75
CA HIS A 157 17.78 -3.76 17.44
C HIS A 157 18.67 -2.50 17.46
N LEU A 158 18.78 -1.78 16.35
CA LEU A 158 19.56 -0.55 16.25
C LEU A 158 18.95 0.59 17.07
N ALA A 159 17.62 0.67 17.13
CA ALA A 159 16.89 1.67 17.92
C ALA A 159 17.25 1.62 19.41
N ARG A 160 17.65 0.44 19.93
CA ARG A 160 18.13 0.26 21.31
C ARG A 160 19.40 1.07 21.61
N TYR A 161 20.26 1.23 20.61
CA TYR A 161 21.48 2.02 20.73
C TYR A 161 21.25 3.50 20.35
N GLY A 162 19.99 3.88 20.10
CA GLY A 162 19.59 5.25 19.83
C GLY A 162 19.72 6.16 21.05
N LYS A 163 19.40 7.44 20.87
CA LYS A 163 19.41 8.41 21.98
C LYS A 163 18.32 8.04 22.99
N GLN A 164 18.70 7.88 24.25
CA GLN A 164 17.73 7.75 25.34
C GLN A 164 16.99 9.08 25.51
N TYR A 165 15.66 9.01 25.52
CA TYR A 165 14.83 10.17 25.85
C TYR A 165 14.80 10.35 27.37
N PRO A 166 14.68 11.59 27.88
CA PRO A 166 14.57 11.82 29.31
C PRO A 166 13.32 11.14 29.88
N ASP A 167 13.47 10.36 30.95
CA ASP A 167 12.38 9.59 31.59
C ASP A 167 11.16 10.46 31.96
N LYS A 168 11.41 11.73 32.31
CA LYS A 168 10.36 12.69 32.68
C LYS A 168 9.47 13.12 31.52
N LEU A 169 9.90 12.93 30.27
CA LEU A 169 9.12 13.30 29.09
C LEU A 169 8.00 12.30 28.82
N PHE A 170 8.21 11.04 29.20
CA PHE A 170 7.29 9.93 29.03
C PHE A 170 7.10 9.21 30.38
N SER A 171 6.59 9.92 31.37
CA SER A 171 6.31 9.34 32.69
C SER A 171 5.25 8.24 32.58
N GLY A 172 5.62 6.99 32.90
CA GLY A 172 4.67 5.86 33.03
C GLY A 172 4.86 4.70 32.04
N VAL A 173 5.90 4.72 31.20
CA VAL A 173 6.25 3.59 30.32
C VAL A 173 7.72 3.24 30.51
N ASP A 174 7.99 2.11 31.17
CA ASP A 174 9.33 1.57 31.33
C ASP A 174 9.76 0.95 29.98
N TYR A 175 10.65 1.63 29.26
CA TYR A 175 11.16 1.18 27.95
C TYR A 175 12.30 0.15 28.05
N ASP A 176 12.57 -0.40 29.24
CA ASP A 176 13.64 -1.38 29.48
C ASP A 176 13.33 -2.80 28.94
N ALA A 177 12.34 -2.94 28.04
CA ALA A 177 12.02 -4.19 27.39
C ALA A 177 13.04 -4.53 26.28
N ASP A 178 14.02 -5.37 26.64
CA ASP A 178 15.16 -5.82 25.82
C ASP A 178 14.82 -6.68 24.59
N VAL A 179 13.55 -6.89 24.27
CA VAL A 179 13.10 -7.89 23.29
C VAL A 179 12.43 -7.18 22.12
N ALA A 180 12.82 -7.55 20.90
CA ALA A 180 12.06 -7.16 19.71
C ALA A 180 10.71 -7.84 19.91
N ILE A 181 9.69 -7.05 20.28
CA ILE A 181 8.39 -7.59 20.65
C ILE A 181 7.90 -8.40 19.46
N THR A 182 7.86 -9.71 19.64
CA THR A 182 7.36 -10.61 18.60
C THR A 182 5.86 -10.40 18.46
N ASP A 183 5.28 -10.71 17.30
CA ASP A 183 3.83 -10.56 17.10
C ASP A 183 3.02 -11.31 18.18
N GLU A 184 3.54 -12.45 18.66
CA GLU A 184 2.96 -13.22 19.77
C GLU A 184 3.00 -12.49 21.11
N GLU A 185 4.10 -11.79 21.40
CA GLU A 185 4.22 -10.95 22.60
C GLU A 185 3.31 -9.73 22.49
N LEU A 186 3.19 -9.14 21.30
CA LEU A 186 2.28 -8.01 21.04
C LEU A 186 0.82 -8.43 21.27
N LEU A 187 0.44 -9.64 20.84
CA LEU A 187 -0.90 -10.20 21.07
C LEU A 187 -1.19 -10.41 22.56
N LYS A 188 -0.19 -10.76 23.38
CA LYS A 188 -0.34 -10.90 24.84
C LYS A 188 -0.54 -9.56 25.56
N LEU A 189 -0.13 -8.45 24.95
CA LEU A 189 -0.32 -7.11 25.50
C LEU A 189 -1.73 -6.55 25.24
N LEU A 190 -2.55 -7.24 24.44
CA LEU A 190 -3.92 -6.82 24.18
C LEU A 190 -4.80 -7.04 25.42
N PRO A 191 -5.88 -6.23 25.58
CA PRO A 191 -6.83 -6.41 26.68
C PRO A 191 -7.39 -7.84 26.75
N GLU A 192 -7.56 -8.36 27.97
CA GLU A 192 -8.16 -9.68 28.19
C GLU A 192 -9.55 -9.77 27.53
N GLY A 193 -9.75 -10.79 26.70
CA GLY A 193 -11.00 -11.01 25.95
C GLY A 193 -11.06 -10.34 24.57
N PHE A 194 -10.05 -9.56 24.17
CA PHE A 194 -9.96 -9.04 22.81
C PHE A 194 -9.18 -9.99 21.89
N THR A 195 -9.87 -10.60 20.93
CA THR A 195 -9.25 -11.39 19.86
C THR A 195 -9.41 -10.68 18.52
N PRO A 196 -8.32 -10.35 17.81
CA PRO A 196 -8.43 -9.73 16.49
C PRO A 196 -9.13 -10.67 15.51
N ALA A 197 -9.88 -10.09 14.56
CA ALA A 197 -10.52 -10.86 13.50
C ALA A 197 -9.47 -11.61 12.65
N PRO A 198 -9.76 -12.85 12.21
CA PRO A 198 -8.85 -13.60 11.37
C PRO A 198 -8.65 -12.87 10.04
N ARG A 199 -7.43 -12.95 9.51
CA ARG A 199 -7.06 -12.36 8.21
C ARG A 199 -7.51 -13.22 7.02
N GLU A 200 -7.76 -14.50 7.28
CA GLU A 200 -8.29 -15.47 6.33
C GLU A 200 -9.79 -15.63 6.59
N THR A 201 -10.56 -15.65 5.52
CA THR A 201 -12.02 -15.67 5.58
C THR A 201 -12.58 -17.05 5.27
N VAL A 202 -13.86 -17.26 5.56
CA VAL A 202 -14.56 -18.50 5.18
C VAL A 202 -14.51 -18.71 3.66
N ALA A 203 -14.56 -17.63 2.86
CA ALA A 203 -14.45 -17.71 1.41
C ALA A 203 -13.06 -18.19 0.94
N ASP A 204 -12.01 -17.90 1.70
CA ASP A 204 -10.66 -18.42 1.43
C ASP A 204 -10.57 -19.91 1.75
N GLU A 205 -11.19 -20.37 2.84
CA GLU A 205 -11.24 -21.78 3.22
C GLU A 205 -12.07 -22.62 2.26
N THR A 206 -13.24 -22.11 1.83
CA THR A 206 -14.12 -22.80 0.88
C THR A 206 -13.65 -22.65 -0.57
N GLY A 207 -12.77 -21.69 -0.85
CA GLY A 207 -12.34 -21.35 -2.21
C GLY A 207 -13.46 -20.74 -3.05
N ASP A 208 -14.42 -20.03 -2.44
CA ASP A 208 -15.46 -19.34 -3.21
C ASP A 208 -14.85 -18.14 -3.92
N VAL A 209 -14.98 -18.09 -5.23
CA VAL A 209 -14.40 -17.06 -6.10
C VAL A 209 -15.40 -15.95 -6.41
N ARG A 210 -16.68 -16.12 -6.06
CA ARG A 210 -17.74 -15.15 -6.41
C ARG A 210 -17.88 -14.00 -5.42
N THR A 211 -17.28 -14.12 -4.24
CA THR A 211 -17.34 -13.11 -3.17
C THR A 211 -16.15 -12.16 -3.21
N THR A 212 -16.38 -10.89 -2.88
CA THR A 212 -15.31 -9.89 -2.68
C THR A 212 -14.53 -10.09 -1.37
N GLU A 213 -15.13 -10.81 -0.41
CA GLU A 213 -14.57 -11.08 0.93
C GLU A 213 -13.42 -12.10 0.94
N ARG A 214 -13.06 -12.71 -0.19
CA ARG A 214 -11.87 -13.57 -0.31
C ARG A 214 -10.60 -12.74 -0.46
N LYS A 215 -9.44 -13.29 -0.10
CA LYS A 215 -8.10 -12.76 -0.37
C LYS A 215 -7.94 -11.28 0.02
N LEU A 216 -8.24 -10.96 1.28
CA LEU A 216 -8.23 -9.57 1.78
C LEU A 216 -6.87 -8.89 1.68
N LYS A 217 -5.78 -9.67 1.64
CA LYS A 217 -4.38 -9.22 1.57
C LYS A 217 -3.95 -8.74 0.19
N THR A 218 -4.63 -9.17 -0.87
CA THR A 218 -4.26 -8.89 -2.27
C THR A 218 -5.39 -8.16 -2.98
N SER A 219 -5.06 -7.47 -4.07
CA SER A 219 -6.07 -6.99 -5.00
C SER A 219 -6.66 -8.17 -5.77
N ILE A 220 -7.97 -8.11 -6.01
CA ILE A 220 -8.67 -9.05 -6.89
C ILE A 220 -9.39 -8.27 -7.97
N TYR A 221 -9.59 -8.89 -9.13
CA TYR A 221 -10.19 -8.27 -10.29
C TYR A 221 -11.40 -9.06 -10.76
N LEU A 222 -12.43 -8.34 -11.19
CA LEU A 222 -13.61 -8.97 -11.74
C LEU A 222 -13.32 -9.52 -13.14
N THR A 223 -13.65 -10.79 -13.33
CA THR A 223 -13.60 -11.47 -14.63
C THR A 223 -14.96 -12.07 -14.93
N VAL A 224 -15.32 -12.07 -16.20
CA VAL A 224 -16.61 -12.55 -16.68
C VAL A 224 -16.39 -13.63 -17.73
N GLN A 225 -17.33 -14.58 -17.81
CA GLN A 225 -17.26 -15.69 -18.74
C GLN A 225 -18.24 -15.47 -19.91
N ASP A 226 -17.69 -15.27 -21.10
CA ASP A 226 -18.48 -15.08 -22.32
C ASP A 226 -19.38 -16.30 -22.64
N ASP A 227 -20.30 -16.15 -23.58
CA ASP A 227 -21.23 -17.22 -24.01
C ASP A 227 -20.47 -18.48 -24.48
N GLN A 228 -19.29 -18.29 -25.06
CA GLN A 228 -18.38 -19.37 -25.48
C GLN A 228 -17.69 -20.09 -24.31
N GLY A 229 -17.88 -19.63 -23.07
CA GLY A 229 -17.23 -20.18 -21.89
C GLY A 229 -15.80 -19.67 -21.65
N LYS A 230 -15.34 -18.67 -22.41
CA LYS A 230 -13.99 -18.08 -22.26
C LYS A 230 -13.99 -16.96 -21.23
N TRP A 231 -12.93 -16.88 -20.44
CA TRP A 231 -12.77 -15.87 -19.40
C TRP A 231 -12.16 -14.60 -19.96
N MET A 232 -12.84 -13.47 -19.77
CA MET A 232 -12.37 -12.17 -20.20
C MET A 232 -12.71 -11.09 -19.18
N LEU A 233 -12.12 -9.91 -19.33
CA LEU A 233 -12.58 -8.74 -18.60
C LEU A 233 -13.94 -8.28 -19.14
N PRO A 234 -14.78 -7.62 -18.34
CA PRO A 234 -15.99 -6.97 -18.83
C PRO A 234 -15.66 -6.07 -20.01
N THR A 235 -16.10 -6.43 -21.21
CA THR A 235 -15.71 -5.77 -22.47
C THR A 235 -16.93 -5.46 -23.30
N VAL A 236 -16.98 -4.25 -23.85
CA VAL A 236 -18.09 -3.80 -24.69
C VAL A 236 -17.56 -2.97 -25.87
N SER A 237 -18.23 -3.04 -27.02
CA SER A 237 -17.91 -2.22 -28.18
C SER A 237 -18.31 -0.76 -27.98
N LEU A 238 -17.45 0.16 -28.43
CA LEU A 238 -17.69 1.60 -28.36
C LEU A 238 -18.81 2.03 -29.31
N GLN A 239 -19.73 2.86 -28.83
CA GLN A 239 -20.80 3.47 -29.64
C GLN A 239 -20.37 4.85 -30.17
N GLN A 240 -21.02 5.35 -31.22
CA GLN A 240 -20.56 6.55 -31.95
C GLN A 240 -20.59 7.86 -31.13
N ASP A 241 -21.47 7.95 -30.13
CA ASP A 241 -21.67 9.17 -29.32
C ASP A 241 -21.21 9.01 -27.86
N GLU A 242 -20.31 8.07 -27.59
CA GLU A 242 -19.90 7.72 -26.23
C GLU A 242 -18.39 7.89 -26.02
N THR A 243 -17.99 8.39 -24.85
CA THR A 243 -16.58 8.43 -24.44
C THR A 243 -16.10 7.05 -23.98
N LEU A 244 -14.78 6.81 -24.01
CA LEU A 244 -14.22 5.54 -23.50
C LEU A 244 -14.58 5.28 -22.03
N LEU A 245 -14.71 6.35 -21.22
CA LEU A 245 -15.10 6.23 -19.83
C LEU A 245 -16.58 5.85 -19.70
N GLU A 246 -17.48 6.52 -20.42
CA GLU A 246 -18.91 6.17 -20.42
C GLU A 246 -19.12 4.73 -20.89
N ALA A 247 -18.40 4.31 -21.94
CA ALA A 247 -18.43 2.93 -22.42
C ALA A 247 -17.96 1.92 -21.36
N ALA A 248 -16.96 2.28 -20.56
CA ALA A 248 -16.52 1.45 -19.44
C ALA A 248 -17.58 1.37 -18.32
N LYS A 249 -18.24 2.49 -17.97
CA LYS A 249 -19.33 2.49 -16.98
C LYS A 249 -20.49 1.64 -17.46
N ARG A 250 -20.91 1.85 -18.71
CA ARG A 250 -21.94 1.06 -19.37
C ARG A 250 -21.59 -0.42 -19.42
N ALA A 251 -20.33 -0.77 -19.66
CA ALA A 251 -19.90 -2.16 -19.64
C ALA A 251 -20.12 -2.83 -18.28
N LEU A 252 -19.93 -2.11 -17.17
CA LEU A 252 -20.22 -2.64 -15.84
C LEU A 252 -21.73 -2.77 -15.61
N ASP A 253 -22.49 -1.72 -15.90
CA ASP A 253 -23.94 -1.68 -15.72
C ASP A 253 -24.65 -2.75 -16.56
N ASP A 254 -24.22 -2.94 -17.81
CA ASP A 254 -24.82 -3.90 -18.75
C ASP A 254 -24.49 -5.35 -18.40
N LEU A 255 -23.25 -5.65 -18.02
CA LEU A 255 -22.78 -7.03 -17.87
C LEU A 255 -23.05 -7.58 -16.47
N ILE A 256 -22.89 -6.74 -15.44
CA ILE A 256 -22.86 -7.15 -14.03
C ILE A 256 -24.11 -6.66 -13.29
N GLY A 257 -24.57 -5.46 -13.62
CA GLY A 257 -25.76 -4.83 -13.04
C GLY A 257 -25.44 -3.56 -12.24
N PRO A 258 -26.47 -2.75 -11.94
CA PRO A 258 -26.31 -1.42 -11.34
C PRO A 258 -26.05 -1.43 -9.83
N GLU A 259 -26.08 -2.58 -9.16
CA GLU A 259 -25.85 -2.69 -7.70
C GLU A 259 -24.37 -2.52 -7.32
N VAL A 260 -23.46 -2.71 -8.27
CA VAL A 260 -22.02 -2.56 -8.02
C VAL A 260 -21.65 -1.08 -8.10
N GLU A 261 -21.24 -0.51 -6.97
CA GLU A 261 -20.71 0.84 -6.91
C GLU A 261 -19.21 0.84 -7.21
N PHE A 262 -18.79 1.82 -8.02
CA PHE A 262 -17.41 1.91 -8.47
C PHE A 262 -16.97 3.35 -8.66
N TRP A 263 -15.67 3.56 -8.47
CA TRP A 263 -15.00 4.83 -8.68
C TRP A 263 -13.99 4.75 -9.83
N CYS A 264 -14.04 5.73 -10.73
CA CYS A 264 -13.11 5.82 -11.85
C CYS A 264 -11.98 6.83 -11.55
N PRO A 265 -10.72 6.38 -11.40
CA PRO A 265 -9.61 7.27 -11.06
C PRO A 265 -9.20 8.23 -12.18
N SER A 266 -9.39 7.84 -13.45
CA SER A 266 -8.96 8.66 -14.58
C SER A 266 -9.75 8.35 -15.86
N ASN A 267 -9.76 9.30 -16.78
CA ASN A 267 -10.37 9.14 -18.11
C ASN A 267 -9.40 8.50 -19.11
N CYS A 268 -8.16 8.22 -18.72
CA CYS A 268 -7.12 7.71 -19.61
C CYS A 268 -7.09 6.18 -19.59
N PRO A 269 -7.07 5.50 -20.74
CA PRO A 269 -6.87 4.05 -20.78
C PRO A 269 -5.47 3.69 -20.29
N CYS A 270 -5.38 2.60 -19.50
CA CYS A 270 -4.12 2.09 -18.97
C CYS A 270 -3.29 1.37 -20.04
N ALA A 271 -3.95 0.65 -20.93
CA ALA A 271 -3.31 -0.10 -21.99
C ALA A 271 -4.21 -0.22 -23.22
N VAL A 272 -3.60 -0.62 -24.33
CA VAL A 272 -4.29 -1.00 -25.56
C VAL A 272 -3.77 -2.37 -25.97
N ASP A 273 -4.66 -3.21 -26.47
CA ASP A 273 -4.30 -4.43 -27.18
C ASP A 273 -4.92 -4.41 -28.58
N MET A 274 -4.11 -4.74 -29.58
CA MET A 274 -4.52 -4.70 -30.98
C MET A 274 -4.48 -6.09 -31.57
N VAL A 275 -5.63 -6.54 -32.07
CA VAL A 275 -5.78 -7.87 -32.67
C VAL A 275 -6.29 -7.70 -34.08
N ALA A 276 -5.48 -8.13 -35.06
CA ALA A 276 -5.90 -8.13 -36.46
C ALA A 276 -6.89 -9.28 -36.72
N LEU A 277 -7.97 -8.99 -37.44
CA LEU A 277 -8.93 -10.02 -37.82
C LEU A 277 -8.35 -10.91 -38.94
N PRO A 278 -8.75 -12.19 -39.02
CA PRO A 278 -8.46 -13.03 -40.17
C PRO A 278 -8.90 -12.38 -41.48
N GLN A 279 -8.20 -12.67 -42.59
CA GLN A 279 -8.49 -12.02 -43.89
C GLN A 279 -9.95 -12.20 -44.32
N GLU A 280 -10.56 -13.34 -44.02
CA GLU A 280 -11.96 -13.64 -44.35
C GLU A 280 -12.94 -12.73 -43.61
N GLU A 281 -12.67 -12.44 -42.34
CA GLU A 281 -13.50 -11.58 -41.50
C GLU A 281 -13.26 -10.10 -41.81
N ARG A 282 -12.04 -9.72 -42.21
CA ARG A 282 -11.73 -8.37 -42.67
C ARG A 282 -12.56 -7.98 -43.90
N SER A 283 -12.69 -8.89 -44.87
CA SER A 283 -13.49 -8.64 -46.07
C SER A 283 -14.99 -8.51 -45.78
N LYS A 284 -15.50 -9.18 -44.73
CA LYS A 284 -16.92 -9.14 -44.33
C LYS A 284 -17.27 -7.91 -43.50
N SER A 285 -16.42 -7.57 -42.53
CA SER A 285 -16.65 -6.48 -41.58
C SER A 285 -16.28 -5.11 -42.14
N GLY A 286 -15.39 -5.06 -43.15
CA GLY A 286 -14.80 -3.80 -43.61
C GLY A 286 -13.86 -3.17 -42.58
N MET A 287 -13.46 -3.91 -41.55
CA MET A 287 -12.55 -3.47 -40.50
C MET A 287 -11.26 -4.31 -40.53
N TYR A 288 -10.12 -3.71 -40.19
CA TYR A 288 -8.83 -4.40 -40.15
C TYR A 288 -8.70 -5.32 -38.93
N GLY A 289 -9.21 -4.87 -37.79
CA GLY A 289 -8.97 -5.50 -36.50
C GLY A 289 -9.75 -4.84 -35.38
N THR A 290 -9.54 -5.36 -34.18
CA THR A 290 -10.07 -4.79 -32.94
C THR A 290 -8.95 -4.14 -32.14
N LYS A 291 -9.19 -2.91 -31.67
CA LYS A 291 -8.39 -2.23 -30.64
C LYS A 291 -9.18 -2.24 -29.34
N THR A 292 -8.68 -2.98 -28.36
CA THR A 292 -9.28 -3.05 -27.03
C THR A 292 -8.56 -2.10 -26.09
N PHE A 293 -9.26 -1.09 -25.59
CA PHE A 293 -8.75 -0.15 -24.59
C PHE A 293 -9.09 -0.64 -23.19
N PHE A 294 -8.10 -0.69 -22.31
CA PHE A 294 -8.28 -1.15 -20.92
C PHE A 294 -8.44 0.04 -19.99
N MET A 295 -9.60 0.17 -19.36
CA MET A 295 -9.92 1.23 -18.41
C MET A 295 -9.83 0.69 -16.98
N LYS A 296 -9.06 1.36 -16.11
CA LYS A 296 -8.99 1.01 -14.69
C LYS A 296 -10.16 1.64 -13.94
N VAL A 297 -10.85 0.81 -13.16
CA VAL A 297 -11.97 1.18 -12.29
C VAL A 297 -11.76 0.51 -10.94
N VAL A 298 -12.06 1.21 -9.86
CA VAL A 298 -11.94 0.68 -8.50
C VAL A 298 -13.33 0.33 -7.99
N HIS A 299 -13.49 -0.88 -7.47
CA HIS A 299 -14.69 -1.32 -6.77
C HIS A 299 -14.77 -0.61 -5.41
N ASP A 300 -15.94 -0.06 -5.08
CA ASP A 300 -16.19 0.61 -3.80
C ASP A 300 -17.08 -0.28 -2.93
N GLU A 301 -18.37 -0.36 -3.26
CA GLU A 301 -19.37 -1.15 -2.53
C GLU A 301 -20.26 -1.96 -3.48
N GLY A 302 -21.18 -2.75 -2.92
CA GLY A 302 -22.14 -3.55 -3.69
C GLY A 302 -21.64 -4.93 -4.13
N GLN A 303 -22.59 -5.73 -4.62
CA GLN A 303 -22.36 -7.10 -5.06
C GLN A 303 -22.96 -7.30 -6.45
N VAL A 304 -22.50 -8.35 -7.15
CA VAL A 304 -23.01 -8.69 -8.47
C VAL A 304 -24.39 -9.34 -8.33
N GLU A 305 -25.41 -8.72 -8.92
CA GLU A 305 -26.76 -9.30 -8.94
C GLU A 305 -26.89 -10.36 -10.05
N LYS A 306 -27.06 -11.62 -9.65
CA LYS A 306 -27.18 -12.76 -10.58
C LYS A 306 -28.37 -12.67 -11.55
N ARG A 307 -29.38 -11.85 -11.24
CA ARG A 307 -30.62 -11.74 -12.03
C ARG A 307 -30.49 -10.76 -13.19
N SER A 308 -29.71 -9.68 -13.02
CA SER A 308 -29.47 -8.66 -14.05
C SER A 308 -28.30 -9.00 -14.97
N MET A 309 -27.51 -10.03 -14.61
CA MET A 309 -26.30 -10.39 -15.32
C MET A 309 -26.61 -10.90 -16.74
N LYS A 310 -26.01 -10.27 -17.76
CA LYS A 310 -26.09 -10.72 -19.17
C LYS A 310 -25.04 -11.76 -19.54
N VAL A 311 -24.16 -12.11 -18.60
CA VAL A 311 -23.00 -12.98 -18.82
C VAL A 311 -23.22 -14.33 -18.13
N LYS A 312 -22.57 -15.38 -18.63
CA LYS A 312 -22.80 -16.75 -18.17
C LYS A 312 -22.33 -16.98 -16.73
N ASP A 313 -21.15 -16.48 -16.39
CA ASP A 313 -20.59 -16.55 -15.03
C ASP A 313 -19.64 -15.38 -14.76
N TYR A 314 -19.32 -15.16 -13.49
CA TYR A 314 -18.29 -14.23 -13.04
C TYR A 314 -17.45 -14.81 -11.92
N ALA A 315 -16.27 -14.22 -11.76
CA ALA A 315 -15.31 -14.60 -10.75
C ALA A 315 -14.45 -13.40 -10.35
N TRP A 316 -14.21 -13.22 -9.06
CA TRP A 316 -13.20 -12.33 -8.52
C TRP A 316 -11.87 -13.06 -8.34
N LEU A 317 -10.95 -12.81 -9.26
CA LEU A 317 -9.71 -13.55 -9.39
C LEU A 317 -8.52 -12.68 -8.98
N ASP A 318 -7.49 -13.30 -8.39
CA ASP A 318 -6.22 -12.60 -8.22
C ASP A 318 -5.42 -12.53 -9.53
N ARG A 319 -4.30 -11.79 -9.51
CA ARG A 319 -3.44 -11.65 -10.70
C ARG A 319 -2.91 -12.99 -11.21
N GLY A 320 -2.63 -13.96 -10.34
CA GLY A 320 -2.11 -15.27 -10.72
C GLY A 320 -3.16 -16.11 -11.43
N GLU A 321 -4.33 -16.24 -10.81
CA GLU A 321 -5.50 -16.97 -11.30
C GLU A 321 -5.97 -16.42 -12.66
N ILE A 322 -6.00 -15.09 -12.84
CA ILE A 322 -6.33 -14.48 -14.14
C ILE A 322 -5.29 -14.88 -15.18
N THR A 323 -4.01 -14.78 -14.84
CA THR A 323 -2.93 -15.13 -15.77
C THR A 323 -3.03 -16.59 -16.21
N GLU A 324 -3.37 -17.49 -15.29
CA GLU A 324 -3.56 -18.91 -15.57
C GLU A 324 -4.78 -19.18 -16.46
N LYS A 325 -5.93 -18.55 -16.16
CA LYS A 325 -7.13 -18.68 -17.02
C LYS A 325 -6.90 -18.11 -18.42
N MET A 326 -6.28 -16.94 -18.52
CA MET A 326 -5.93 -16.33 -19.81
C MET A 326 -4.95 -17.18 -20.61
N LYS A 327 -4.02 -17.87 -19.92
CA LYS A 327 -3.12 -18.82 -20.55
C LYS A 327 -3.86 -20.02 -21.12
N GLN A 328 -4.85 -20.54 -20.39
CA GLN A 328 -5.67 -21.67 -20.83
C GLN A 328 -6.52 -21.31 -22.06
N ASP A 329 -7.14 -20.14 -22.08
CA ASP A 329 -8.11 -19.76 -23.11
C ASP A 329 -7.47 -19.13 -24.36
N TYR A 330 -6.41 -18.33 -24.18
CA TYR A 330 -5.80 -17.53 -25.26
C TYR A 330 -4.29 -17.77 -25.46
N GLY A 331 -3.63 -18.49 -24.55
CA GLY A 331 -2.22 -18.85 -24.65
C GLY A 331 -1.24 -17.91 -23.94
N ASP A 332 0.06 -18.24 -24.04
CA ASP A 332 1.12 -17.63 -23.25
C ASP A 332 1.34 -16.13 -23.51
N TYR A 333 1.09 -15.66 -24.75
CA TYR A 333 1.30 -14.24 -25.09
C TYR A 333 0.30 -13.34 -24.36
N VAL A 334 -0.99 -13.71 -24.40
CA VAL A 334 -2.06 -12.97 -23.74
C VAL A 334 -1.88 -13.06 -22.23
N ALA A 335 -1.57 -14.24 -21.69
CA ALA A 335 -1.25 -14.39 -20.27
C ALA A 335 -0.13 -13.44 -19.80
N LYS A 336 0.98 -13.33 -20.56
CA LYS A 336 2.06 -12.38 -20.24
C LYS A 336 1.59 -10.93 -20.31
N PHE A 337 0.73 -10.59 -21.26
CA PHE A 337 0.15 -9.25 -21.33
C PHE A 337 -0.66 -8.94 -20.07
N TYR A 338 -1.57 -9.83 -19.66
CA TYR A 338 -2.37 -9.67 -18.44
C TYR A 338 -1.50 -9.64 -17.17
N HIS A 339 -0.45 -10.46 -17.12
CA HIS A 339 0.50 -10.43 -16.03
C HIS A 339 1.19 -9.08 -15.87
N TYR A 340 1.47 -8.35 -16.95
CA TYR A 340 2.09 -7.01 -16.85
C TYR A 340 1.08 -5.86 -16.78
N LEU A 341 -0.16 -6.10 -17.20
CA LEU A 341 -1.26 -5.15 -17.14
C LEU A 341 -1.76 -4.93 -15.71
N MET A 342 -1.88 -6.03 -14.96
CA MET A 342 -2.28 -6.06 -13.54
C MET A 342 -1.04 -6.02 -12.64
#